data_AF-A0A117SU80-F1
#
_entry.id   AF-A0A117SU80-F1
#
_cell.length_a   1.000
_cell.length_b   1.000
_cell.length_c   1.000
_cell.angle_alpha   90.00
_cell.angle_beta   90.00
_cell.angle_gamma   90.00
#
_symmetry.space_group_name_H-M   'P 1'
#
loop_
_entity.id
_entity.type
_entity.pdbx_description
1 polymer ?
#
loop_
_entity_poly.entity_id
_entity_poly.type
_entity_poly.pdbx_seq_one_letter_code
_entity_poly.pdbx_strand_id
1 'polypeptide(L)'
;MDEVKFSLRKSDFERFAERLGVSPDELLAALKAEVVKVGPGFRYVVDMESFFYFVIGRLYAGSQRRPEKAQEVTAERFEEVLNKAVDRLAGTSGYAKLVDVKNAVMQELGIGEDEFVKRLGELLQTKRGAYVLLEGGDVKVQIGLKKYGFIKRVERRLIAEVIHY
;
A
#
# COMPACT_ATOMS: atom_id res chain seq x y z
N MET A 1 -20.18 26.18 17.73
CA MET A 1 -19.46 24.92 17.93
C MET A 1 -18.05 25.33 18.31
N ASP A 2 -17.57 25.00 19.51
CA ASP A 2 -16.26 25.49 19.96
C ASP A 2 -15.16 24.94 19.04
N GLU A 3 -14.32 25.83 18.51
CA GLU A 3 -13.17 25.46 17.68
C GLU A 3 -12.21 24.61 18.53
N VAL A 4 -12.18 23.30 18.28
CA VAL A 4 -11.28 22.39 18.99
C VAL A 4 -9.88 22.59 18.43
N LYS A 5 -9.03 23.28 19.17
CA LYS A 5 -7.62 23.51 18.81
C LYS A 5 -6.71 22.59 19.60
N PHE A 6 -5.65 22.11 18.97
CA PHE A 6 -4.62 21.33 19.64
C PHE A 6 -3.23 21.91 19.35
N SER A 7 -2.33 21.77 20.33
CA SER A 7 -0.97 22.30 20.24
C SER A 7 0.04 21.19 19.96
N LEU A 8 0.88 21.38 18.95
CA LEU A 8 1.98 20.49 18.61
C LEU A 8 3.32 21.16 18.93
N ARG A 9 4.31 20.36 19.34
CA ARG A 9 5.70 20.81 19.39
C ARG A 9 6.25 20.90 17.97
N LYS A 10 7.27 21.73 17.79
CA LYS A 10 7.94 21.88 16.49
C LYS A 10 8.48 20.57 15.94
N SER A 11 9.15 19.77 16.78
CA SER A 11 9.66 18.45 16.39
C SER A 11 8.58 17.48 15.92
N ASP A 12 7.41 17.51 16.55
CA ASP A 12 6.30 16.61 16.20
C ASP A 12 5.65 17.05 14.89
N PHE A 13 5.54 18.36 14.67
CA PHE A 13 5.03 18.96 13.44
C PHE A 13 5.92 18.67 12.24
N GLU A 14 7.25 18.83 12.39
CA GLU A 14 8.24 18.50 11.36
C GLU A 14 8.21 17.01 11.02
N ARG A 15 8.17 16.13 12.03
CA ARG A 15 8.06 14.68 11.83
C ARG A 15 6.76 14.28 11.11
N PHE A 16 5.68 15.02 11.35
CA PHE A 16 4.40 14.80 10.66
C PHE A 16 4.47 15.26 9.19
N ALA A 17 5.09 16.41 8.92
CA ALA A 17 5.34 16.90 7.56
C ALA A 17 6.19 15.91 6.75
N GLU A 18 7.27 15.38 7.34
CA GLU A 18 8.12 14.34 6.73
C GLU A 18 7.31 13.09 6.36
N ARG A 19 6.47 12.58 7.27
CA ARG A 19 5.63 11.39 7.02
C ARG A 19 4.62 11.61 5.90
N LEU A 20 4.17 12.85 5.71
CA LEU A 20 3.25 13.22 4.64
C LEU A 20 3.96 13.59 3.32
N GLY A 21 5.31 13.63 3.33
CA GLY A 21 6.11 14.02 2.18
C GLY A 21 5.81 15.44 1.72
N VAL A 22 5.68 16.38 2.67
CA VAL A 22 5.49 17.82 2.47
C VAL A 22 6.50 18.61 3.27
N SER A 23 6.80 19.83 2.86
CA SER A 23 7.60 20.73 3.68
C SER A 23 6.81 21.19 4.92
N PRO A 24 7.47 21.49 6.05
CA PRO A 24 6.80 22.05 7.22
C PRO A 24 6.04 23.34 6.91
N ASP A 25 6.57 24.19 6.02
CA ASP A 25 5.93 25.44 5.63
C ASP A 25 4.64 25.22 4.81
N GLU A 26 4.64 24.23 3.90
CA GLU A 26 3.43 23.81 3.17
C GLU A 26 2.36 23.28 4.12
N LEU A 27 2.77 22.45 5.08
CA LEU A 27 1.87 21.91 6.09
C LEU A 27 1.26 23.03 6.95
N LEU A 28 2.07 24.02 7.33
CA LEU A 28 1.66 25.15 8.16
C LEU A 28 0.63 26.03 7.45
N ALA A 29 0.89 26.36 6.18
CA ALA A 29 -0.04 27.13 5.35
C ALA A 29 -1.36 26.39 5.13
N ALA A 30 -1.31 25.07 4.89
CA ALA A 30 -2.49 24.27 4.62
C ALA A 30 -3.36 24.05 5.86
N LEU A 31 -2.74 23.90 7.03
CA LEU A 31 -3.43 23.75 8.31
C LEU A 31 -3.88 25.09 8.92
N LYS A 32 -3.52 26.22 8.29
CA LYS A 32 -3.67 27.57 8.84
C LYS A 32 -3.17 27.64 10.29
N ALA A 33 -2.08 26.94 10.57
CA ALA A 33 -1.59 26.75 11.93
C ALA A 33 -0.99 28.05 12.46
N GLU A 34 -1.36 28.43 13.68
CA GLU A 34 -0.82 29.61 14.36
C GLU A 34 0.46 29.24 15.11
N VAL A 35 1.50 30.07 14.98
CA VAL A 35 2.75 29.90 15.72
C VAL A 35 2.69 30.70 16.99
N VAL A 36 2.61 30.01 18.13
CA VAL A 36 2.57 30.64 19.45
C VAL A 36 3.89 30.44 20.16
N LYS A 37 4.51 31.54 20.62
CA LYS A 37 5.71 31.49 21.45
C LYS A 37 5.33 31.04 22.87
N VAL A 38 5.94 29.96 23.34
CA VAL A 38 5.72 29.42 24.69
C VAL A 38 7.08 29.26 25.36
N GLY A 39 7.43 30.21 26.23
CA GLY A 39 8.73 30.26 26.89
C GLY A 39 9.90 30.41 25.89
N PRO A 40 10.97 29.61 25.99
CA PRO A 40 12.08 29.64 25.03
C PRO A 40 11.78 28.95 23.69
N GLY A 41 10.59 28.37 23.50
CA GLY A 41 10.22 27.61 22.30
C GLY A 41 8.95 28.11 21.60
N PHE A 42 8.58 27.40 20.54
CA PHE A 42 7.37 27.67 19.76
C PHE A 42 6.47 26.43 19.74
N ARG A 43 5.17 26.66 19.67
CA ARG A 43 4.15 25.63 19.42
C ARG A 43 3.31 26.01 18.21
N TYR A 44 2.90 25.00 17.48
CA TYR A 44 1.93 25.13 16.40
C TYR A 44 0.55 24.82 16.96
N VAL A 45 -0.35 25.79 16.91
CA VAL A 45 -1.76 25.63 17.28
C VAL A 45 -2.53 25.38 16.00
N VAL A 46 -3.16 24.21 15.94
CA VAL A 46 -3.87 23.74 14.76
C VAL A 46 -5.34 23.58 15.11
N ASP A 47 -6.20 24.09 14.23
CA ASP A 47 -7.62 23.84 14.27
C ASP A 47 -7.93 22.39 13.81
N MET A 48 -8.70 21.66 14.61
CA MET A 48 -8.97 20.24 14.37
C MET A 48 -9.76 19.99 13.09
N GLU A 49 -10.66 20.90 12.72
CA GLU A 49 -11.42 20.80 11.48
C GLU A 49 -10.51 20.97 10.26
N SER A 50 -9.66 22.00 10.28
CA SER A 50 -8.63 22.23 9.25
C SER A 50 -7.65 21.07 9.11
N PHE A 51 -7.24 20.47 10.24
CA PHE A 51 -6.43 19.26 10.25
C PHE A 51 -7.13 18.06 9.62
N PHE A 52 -8.39 17.83 9.98
CA PHE A 52 -9.17 16.72 9.46
C PHE A 52 -9.37 16.83 7.95
N TYR A 53 -9.75 18.01 7.45
CA TYR A 53 -9.88 18.24 6.01
C TYR A 53 -8.55 18.12 5.27
N PHE A 54 -7.45 18.58 5.86
CA PHE A 54 -6.14 18.43 5.24
C PHE A 54 -5.71 16.96 5.15
N VAL A 55 -5.90 16.18 6.22
CA VAL A 55 -5.55 14.75 6.25
C VAL A 55 -6.44 13.96 5.29
N ILE A 56 -7.76 14.20 5.29
CA ILE A 56 -8.67 13.60 4.32
C ILE A 56 -8.27 13.99 2.90
N GLY A 57 -8.08 15.28 2.65
CA GLY A 57 -7.64 15.79 1.36
C GLY A 57 -6.33 15.15 0.90
N ARG A 58 -5.39 14.88 1.82
CA ARG A 58 -4.14 14.18 1.51
C ARG A 58 -4.25 12.67 1.37
N LEU A 59 -5.18 12.02 2.05
CA LEU A 59 -5.48 10.60 1.81
C LEU A 59 -6.14 10.43 0.44
N TYR A 60 -7.10 11.28 0.09
CA TYR A 60 -7.73 11.31 -1.23
C TYR A 60 -6.77 11.79 -2.33
N ALA A 61 -5.92 12.79 -2.06
CA ALA A 61 -4.87 13.22 -2.98
C ALA A 61 -3.68 12.27 -3.02
N GLY A 62 -3.49 11.41 -2.02
CA GLY A 62 -2.58 10.27 -2.07
C GLY A 62 -3.13 9.18 -3.00
N SER A 63 -4.45 8.99 -2.99
CA SER A 63 -5.17 8.18 -3.97
C SER A 63 -5.26 8.83 -5.37
N GLN A 64 -5.04 10.15 -5.47
CA GLN A 64 -5.08 10.94 -6.72
C GLN A 64 -3.74 11.58 -7.09
N ARG A 65 -2.62 11.21 -6.44
CA ARG A 65 -1.29 11.67 -6.84
C ARG A 65 -1.09 11.09 -8.23
N ARG A 66 -1.20 12.00 -9.21
CA ARG A 66 -1.05 11.80 -10.66
C ARG A 66 -0.23 10.57 -11.01
N PRO A 67 -0.68 9.73 -11.96
CA PRO A 67 0.18 8.70 -12.52
C PRO A 67 1.41 9.40 -13.12
N GLU A 68 2.57 9.24 -12.49
CA GLU A 68 3.86 9.63 -13.03
C GLU A 68 4.14 8.75 -14.26
N LYS A 69 3.49 9.07 -15.38
CA LYS A 69 3.23 8.15 -16.49
C LYS A 69 2.48 6.92 -15.97
N ALA A 70 1.32 6.62 -16.53
CA ALA A 70 0.88 5.24 -16.49
C ALA A 70 1.95 4.47 -17.28
N GLN A 71 2.99 3.97 -16.60
CA GLN A 71 3.73 2.84 -17.11
C GLN A 71 2.66 1.80 -17.33
N GLU A 72 2.41 1.51 -18.60
CA GLU A 72 1.43 0.52 -18.98
C GLU A 72 1.76 -0.74 -18.18
N VAL A 73 0.88 -1.10 -17.25
CA VAL A 73 1.10 -2.27 -16.41
C VAL A 73 0.93 -3.47 -17.32
N THR A 74 2.03 -3.95 -17.89
CA THR A 74 2.03 -5.14 -18.73
C THR A 74 1.83 -6.37 -17.86
N ALA A 75 1.42 -7.48 -18.47
CA ALA A 75 1.24 -8.74 -17.76
C ALA A 75 2.55 -9.21 -17.11
N GLU A 76 3.68 -9.02 -17.79
CA GLU A 76 5.01 -9.38 -17.30
C GLU A 76 5.41 -8.53 -16.10
N ARG A 77 5.15 -7.22 -16.15
CA ARG A 77 5.49 -6.32 -15.04
C ARG A 77 4.64 -6.60 -13.81
N PHE A 78 3.34 -6.85 -14.01
CA PHE A 78 2.46 -7.28 -12.93
C PHE A 78 2.97 -8.57 -12.28
N GLU A 79 3.30 -9.56 -13.10
CA GLU A 79 3.82 -10.84 -12.63
C GLU A 79 5.14 -10.71 -11.86
N GLU A 80 6.08 -9.91 -12.36
CA GLU A 80 7.37 -9.66 -11.72
C GLU A 80 7.17 -9.07 -10.31
N VAL A 81 6.34 -8.03 -10.20
CA VAL A 81 6.07 -7.36 -8.92
C VAL A 81 5.29 -8.28 -7.97
N LEU A 82 4.33 -9.06 -8.50
CA LEU A 82 3.61 -10.06 -7.72
C LEU A 82 4.58 -11.11 -7.14
N ASN A 83 5.45 -11.67 -7.98
CA ASN A 83 6.43 -12.67 -7.57
C ASN A 83 7.36 -12.14 -6.49
N LYS A 84 7.89 -10.93 -6.70
CA LYS A 84 8.73 -10.24 -5.71
C LYS A 84 7.99 -10.04 -4.39
N ALA A 85 6.72 -9.64 -4.42
CA ALA A 85 5.91 -9.43 -3.23
C ALA A 85 5.63 -10.75 -2.50
N VAL A 86 5.30 -11.82 -3.23
CA VAL A 86 5.07 -13.16 -2.67
C VAL A 86 6.36 -13.68 -2.01
N ASP A 87 7.49 -13.63 -2.70
CA ASP A 87 8.77 -14.13 -2.19
C ASP A 87 9.22 -13.36 -0.94
N ARG A 88 9.03 -12.03 -0.93
CA ARG A 88 9.39 -11.17 0.20
C ARG A 88 8.50 -11.40 1.43
N LEU A 89 7.21 -11.69 1.23
CA LEU A 89 6.21 -11.78 2.30
C LEU A 89 5.86 -13.22 2.69
N ALA A 90 6.43 -14.20 2.00
CA ALA A 90 6.23 -15.61 2.31
C ALA A 90 6.83 -15.93 3.70
N GLY A 91 6.02 -16.56 4.55
CA GLY A 91 6.51 -17.16 5.78
C GLY A 91 7.23 -18.48 5.52
N THR A 92 7.60 -19.19 6.60
CA THR A 92 8.33 -20.47 6.54
C THR A 92 7.62 -21.57 5.71
N SER A 93 6.29 -21.50 5.59
CA SER A 93 5.49 -22.43 4.76
C SER A 93 5.54 -22.13 3.25
N GLY A 94 6.13 -21.00 2.86
CA GLY A 94 6.12 -20.47 1.50
C GLY A 94 4.81 -19.79 1.11
N TYR A 95 3.85 -19.66 2.02
CA TYR A 95 2.63 -18.90 1.80
C TYR A 95 2.77 -17.47 2.33
N ALA A 96 2.28 -16.51 1.54
CA ALA A 96 2.13 -15.12 1.91
C ALA A 96 0.65 -14.78 2.09
N LYS A 97 0.33 -13.85 3.00
CA LYS A 97 -1.03 -13.31 3.14
C LYS A 97 -1.38 -12.52 1.88
N LEU A 98 -2.48 -12.89 1.23
CA LEU A 98 -2.88 -12.31 -0.06
C LEU A 98 -3.20 -10.82 0.06
N VAL A 99 -3.72 -10.37 1.21
CA VAL A 99 -4.01 -8.95 1.46
C VAL A 99 -2.72 -8.12 1.51
N ASP A 100 -1.69 -8.62 2.16
CA ASP A 100 -0.41 -7.92 2.27
C ASP A 100 0.30 -7.88 0.91
N VAL A 101 0.23 -8.99 0.16
CA VAL A 101 0.71 -9.05 -1.23
C VAL A 101 -0.06 -8.07 -2.12
N LYS A 102 -1.40 -8.06 -2.05
CA LYS A 102 -2.26 -7.12 -2.79
C LYS A 102 -1.84 -5.68 -2.54
N ASN A 103 -1.73 -5.28 -1.27
CA ASN A 103 -1.39 -3.92 -0.89
C ASN A 103 0.00 -3.52 -1.39
N ALA A 104 0.99 -4.42 -1.29
CA ALA A 104 2.33 -4.18 -1.80
C ALA A 104 2.35 -4.00 -3.33
N VAL A 105 1.63 -4.85 -4.07
CA VAL A 105 1.55 -4.78 -5.54
C VAL A 105 0.82 -3.52 -6.00
N MET A 106 -0.30 -3.18 -5.35
CA MET A 106 -1.06 -1.94 -5.62
C MET A 106 -0.20 -0.70 -5.39
N GLN A 107 0.58 -0.67 -4.30
CA GLN A 107 1.48 0.43 -3.99
C GLN A 107 2.63 0.53 -5.01
N GLU A 108 3.25 -0.58 -5.39
CA GLU A 108 4.41 -0.58 -6.31
C GLU A 108 4.02 -0.29 -7.76
N LEU A 109 2.82 -0.70 -8.19
CA LEU A 109 2.33 -0.47 -9.56
C LEU A 109 1.40 0.73 -9.69
N GLY A 110 0.99 1.36 -8.59
CA GLY A 110 0.03 2.46 -8.61
C GLY A 110 -1.35 2.07 -9.15
N ILE A 111 -1.78 0.82 -8.94
CA ILE A 111 -3.06 0.28 -9.43
C ILE A 111 -4.12 0.19 -8.33
N GLY A 112 -5.39 0.26 -8.72
CA GLY A 112 -6.53 0.02 -7.85
C GLY A 112 -6.79 -1.47 -7.56
N GLU A 113 -7.69 -1.73 -6.61
CA GLU A 113 -8.06 -3.11 -6.23
C GLU A 113 -8.71 -3.88 -7.38
N ASP A 114 -9.64 -3.26 -8.12
CA ASP A 114 -10.32 -3.90 -9.25
C ASP A 114 -9.34 -4.34 -10.34
N GLU A 115 -8.35 -3.50 -10.65
CA GLU A 115 -7.31 -3.82 -11.63
C GLU A 115 -6.40 -4.94 -11.11
N PHE A 116 -6.03 -4.94 -9.82
CA PHE A 116 -5.29 -6.05 -9.22
C PHE A 116 -6.06 -7.36 -9.34
N VAL A 117 -7.35 -7.38 -9.00
CA VAL A 117 -8.19 -8.59 -9.05
C VAL A 117 -8.30 -9.10 -10.48
N LYS A 118 -8.51 -8.21 -11.44
CA LYS A 118 -8.57 -8.53 -12.86
C LYS A 118 -7.26 -9.15 -13.34
N ARG A 119 -6.13 -8.48 -13.12
CA ARG A 119 -4.80 -8.94 -13.57
C ARG A 119 -4.38 -10.24 -12.90
N LEU A 120 -4.65 -10.41 -11.61
CA LEU A 120 -4.40 -11.66 -10.92
C LEU A 120 -5.29 -12.79 -11.47
N GLY A 121 -6.56 -12.51 -11.76
CA GLY A 121 -7.47 -13.46 -12.40
C GLY A 121 -6.96 -13.92 -13.77
N GLU A 122 -6.55 -12.98 -14.63
CA GLU A 122 -5.96 -13.25 -15.94
C GLU A 122 -4.66 -14.06 -15.83
N LEU A 123 -3.77 -13.68 -14.90
CA LEU A 123 -2.50 -14.39 -14.67
C LEU A 123 -2.73 -15.85 -14.24
N LEU A 124 -3.69 -16.10 -13.34
CA LEU A 124 -4.03 -17.45 -12.88
C LEU A 124 -4.63 -18.31 -14.00
N GLN A 125 -5.33 -17.70 -14.95
CA GLN A 125 -5.86 -18.40 -16.12
C GLN A 125 -4.75 -18.71 -17.14
N THR A 126 -3.84 -17.78 -17.39
CA THR A 126 -2.73 -17.94 -18.35
C THR A 126 -1.63 -18.85 -17.82
N LYS A 127 -1.30 -18.76 -16.52
CA LYS A 127 -0.23 -19.54 -15.88
C LYS A 127 -0.77 -20.52 -14.84
N ARG A 128 -1.63 -21.43 -15.30
CA ARG A 128 -2.22 -22.47 -14.45
C ARG A 128 -1.16 -23.28 -13.71
N GLY A 129 -1.30 -23.39 -12.39
CA GLY A 129 -0.41 -24.15 -11.53
C GLY A 129 0.90 -23.45 -11.14
N ALA A 130 1.16 -22.23 -11.62
CA ALA A 130 2.30 -21.42 -11.16
C ALA A 130 2.05 -20.79 -9.78
N TYR A 131 0.78 -20.64 -9.39
CA TYR A 131 0.37 -20.06 -8.12
C TYR A 131 -0.68 -20.94 -7.44
N VAL A 132 -0.60 -21.03 -6.12
CA VAL A 132 -1.59 -21.70 -5.27
C VAL A 132 -2.25 -20.66 -4.39
N LEU A 133 -3.58 -20.61 -4.44
CA LEU A 133 -4.41 -19.78 -3.56
C LEU A 133 -5.10 -20.65 -2.51
N LEU A 134 -5.19 -20.15 -1.28
CA LEU A 134 -5.91 -20.82 -0.19
C LEU A 134 -6.99 -19.91 0.40
N GLU A 135 -8.16 -20.49 0.69
CA GLU A 135 -9.32 -19.79 1.25
C GLU A 135 -9.20 -19.50 2.76
N GLY A 136 -8.10 -19.90 3.42
CA GLY A 136 -7.88 -19.71 4.86
C GLY A 136 -7.48 -18.28 5.24
N GLY A 137 -7.49 -17.98 6.55
CA GLY A 137 -7.08 -16.70 7.12
C GLY A 137 -8.24 -15.76 7.46
N ASP A 138 -7.97 -14.79 8.34
CA ASP A 138 -8.97 -13.87 8.89
C ASP A 138 -9.43 -12.82 7.86
N VAL A 139 -8.53 -12.44 6.94
CA VAL A 139 -8.80 -11.44 5.90
C VAL A 139 -8.62 -12.08 4.53
N LYS A 140 -9.61 -11.91 3.65
CA LYS A 140 -9.67 -12.53 2.33
C LYS A 140 -9.87 -11.49 1.23
N VAL A 141 -9.27 -11.75 0.07
CA VAL A 141 -9.46 -10.99 -1.17
C VAL A 141 -10.35 -11.81 -2.09
N GLN A 142 -11.34 -11.17 -2.69
CA GLN A 142 -12.22 -11.82 -3.66
C GLN A 142 -11.56 -11.84 -5.04
N ILE A 143 -11.33 -13.04 -5.57
CA ILE A 143 -10.81 -13.27 -6.92
C ILE A 143 -11.86 -14.07 -7.70
N GLY A 144 -12.53 -13.40 -8.63
CA GLY A 144 -13.70 -13.96 -9.31
C GLY A 144 -14.84 -14.28 -8.34
N LEU A 145 -15.26 -15.54 -8.32
CA LEU A 145 -16.37 -16.02 -7.47
C LEU A 145 -15.91 -16.51 -6.08
N LYS A 146 -14.61 -16.56 -5.81
CA LYS A 146 -14.05 -17.15 -4.59
C LYS A 146 -13.24 -16.14 -3.78
N LYS A 147 -13.09 -16.39 -2.48
CA LYS A 147 -12.33 -15.55 -1.56
C LYS A 147 -11.12 -16.29 -1.02
N TYR A 148 -9.94 -15.70 -1.16
CA TYR A 148 -8.67 -16.31 -0.78
C TYR A 148 -7.93 -15.42 0.23
N GLY A 149 -7.29 -16.02 1.23
CA GLY A 149 -6.48 -15.27 2.19
C GLY A 149 -4.98 -15.49 2.04
N PHE A 150 -4.53 -16.52 1.30
CA PHE A 150 -3.11 -16.76 1.06
C PHE A 150 -2.78 -17.07 -0.39
N ILE A 151 -1.55 -16.76 -0.78
CA ILE A 151 -0.96 -17.05 -2.08
C ILE A 151 0.44 -17.63 -1.90
N LYS A 152 0.82 -18.56 -2.79
CA LYS A 152 2.16 -19.14 -2.89
C LYS A 152 2.57 -19.30 -4.34
N ARG A 153 3.82 -18.99 -4.66
CA ARG A 153 4.42 -19.33 -5.96
C ARG A 153 4.89 -20.78 -5.94
N VAL A 154 4.64 -21.49 -7.03
CA VAL A 154 5.12 -22.85 -7.26
C VAL A 154 6.35 -22.79 -8.14
N GLU A 155 7.51 -23.09 -7.58
CA GLU A 155 8.71 -23.31 -8.41
C GLU A 155 8.61 -24.69 -9.03
N ARG A 156 8.52 -24.76 -10.37
CA ARG A 156 8.69 -26.02 -11.09
C ARG A 156 10.13 -26.47 -10.91
N ARG A 157 10.38 -27.38 -9.96
CA ARG A 157 11.57 -28.22 -10.01
C ARG A 157 11.40 -29.14 -11.23
N LEU A 158 12.29 -29.03 -12.21
CA LEU A 158 12.49 -30.07 -13.22
C LEU A 158 12.79 -31.35 -12.44
N ILE A 159 11.86 -32.30 -12.46
CA ILE A 159 12.06 -33.61 -11.85
C ILE A 159 13.20 -34.23 -12.66
N ALA A 160 14.33 -34.49 -12.03
CA ALA A 160 15.43 -35.22 -12.66
C ALA A 160 14.89 -36.55 -13.17
N GLU A 161 15.01 -36.81 -14.46
CA GLU A 161 14.69 -38.12 -15.04
C GLU A 161 15.56 -39.17 -14.33
N VAL A 162 14.90 -40.13 -13.68
CA VAL A 162 15.56 -41.29 -13.12
C VAL A 162 15.97 -42.19 -14.29
N ILE A 163 17.23 -42.12 -14.69
CA ILE A 163 17.83 -43.07 -15.61
C ILE A 163 17.90 -44.42 -14.89
N HIS A 164 17.08 -45.38 -15.33
CA HIS A 164 17.28 -46.78 -14.98
C HIS A 164 18.42 -47.34 -15.83
N TYR A 165 19.51 -47.75 -15.17
CA TYR A 165 20.55 -48.60 -15.76
C TYR A 165 20.14 -50.07 -15.73
#